data_AF-A0A1Y5FC36-F1
#
_entry.id   AF-A0A1Y5FC36-F1
#
_cell.length_a   1.000
_cell.length_b   1.000
_cell.length_c   1.000
_cell.angle_alpha   90.00
_cell.angle_beta   90.00
_cell.angle_gamma   90.00
#
_symmetry.space_group_name_H-M   'P 1'
#
loop_
_entity.id
_entity.type
_entity.pdbx_description
1 polymer ?
#
loop_
_entity_poly.entity_id
_entity_poly.type
_entity_poly.pdbx_seq_one_letter_code
_entity_poly.pdbx_strand_id
1 'polypeptide(L)'
;MIKLILPILFLLLSSCSSNKIKRTPSSLSRDTSCNSAMKNFFFSKKSWRKKVLDKIPFTKKSVDKVTDETYEKIYYWISTSGHSTEATKKLHGKFKNLPLSDKQFKLILNEYDHFPKTQKKAEELFYYLSYATSFHEKRKLQVLSDLKFVKNGRKNKSKRYDDFLKSRDKFKKYELKELEKIKLKYKLDTDLSDLKIQRLAKKEAKVARESFENLSYACHAKVKTADNAIASKRFQKFALVVTPISTASMFTFANREELADAYNKEDQERMNTWFKKLGYEVVLMSTLNMILAKIMSEPTGSYFSKVWKGAVSDISLIKVDSIIYEKVFSASEADLQKKFDNLKNNPEYKKMLVELDEMLNKGNAYQEFKDNMFNTVKSVLSFGKNEGEAKIDTKIDLTKFSKEELEDPQVKDAILKAITIQMYEEDKGPEGDALASLIHTGNKGEDRMFFFMEVAPIYHTINVGVAALIYNTICMGKNNPAKAFRHAAMIYAAWSFGYNLFEFSSRQHQIGQ
;
A
#
# COMPACT_ATOMS: atom_id res chain seq x y z
N MET A 1 13.04 28.62 6.85
CA MET A 1 12.70 27.20 6.59
C MET A 1 12.23 26.91 5.16
N ILE A 2 11.28 27.65 4.56
CA ILE A 2 10.79 27.40 3.18
C ILE A 2 11.87 27.59 2.09
N LYS A 3 12.91 28.40 2.34
CA LYS A 3 14.00 28.67 1.37
C LYS A 3 15.07 27.57 1.27
N LEU A 4 15.11 26.58 2.17
CA LEU A 4 16.12 25.50 2.15
C LEU A 4 15.63 24.20 1.47
N ILE A 5 14.31 24.01 1.34
CA ILE A 5 13.71 22.78 0.81
C ILE A 5 13.67 22.77 -0.73
N LEU A 6 13.57 23.96 -1.35
CA LEU A 6 13.55 24.10 -2.82
C LEU A 6 14.84 23.66 -3.54
N PRO A 7 16.07 23.99 -3.08
CA PRO A 7 17.30 23.63 -3.81
C PRO A 7 17.60 22.12 -3.76
N ILE A 8 17.21 21.40 -2.69
CA ILE A 8 17.42 19.95 -2.57
C ILE A 8 16.47 19.19 -3.52
N LEU A 9 15.23 19.67 -3.67
CA LEU A 9 14.29 19.14 -4.68
C LEU A 9 14.72 19.45 -6.12
N PHE A 10 15.40 20.58 -6.36
CA PHE A 10 15.93 20.94 -7.68
C PHE A 10 17.19 20.15 -8.06
N LEU A 11 18.06 19.81 -7.10
CA LEU A 11 19.27 18.99 -7.32
C LEU A 11 18.95 17.52 -7.64
N LEU A 12 17.83 16.99 -7.13
CA LEU A 12 17.37 15.63 -7.44
C LEU A 12 16.59 15.52 -8.78
N LEU A 13 16.23 16.65 -9.40
CA LEU A 13 15.47 16.68 -10.65
C LEU A 13 16.30 17.15 -11.87
N SER A 14 17.53 17.64 -11.68
CA SER A 14 18.36 18.21 -12.77
C SER A 14 19.43 17.27 -13.34
N SER A 15 19.63 16.07 -12.79
CA SER A 15 20.62 15.09 -13.30
C SER A 15 20.07 14.17 -14.38
N CYS A 16 19.44 14.74 -15.42
CA CYS A 16 19.15 14.05 -16.68
C CYS A 16 19.03 15.08 -17.82
N SER A 17 20.15 15.73 -18.17
CA SER A 17 20.26 16.44 -19.44
C SER A 17 21.71 16.49 -19.90
N SER A 18 21.92 15.98 -21.12
CA SER A 18 23.06 16.24 -22.00
C SER A 18 24.45 15.98 -21.45
N ASN A 19 24.99 14.77 -21.70
CA ASN A 19 26.36 14.67 -22.21
C ASN A 19 26.53 13.41 -23.06
N LYS A 20 27.10 13.59 -24.26
CA LYS A 20 27.42 12.55 -25.24
C LYS A 20 28.44 11.58 -24.63
N ILE A 21 27.99 10.38 -24.28
CA ILE A 21 28.89 9.29 -23.89
C ILE A 21 29.50 8.70 -25.17
N LYS A 22 30.77 9.02 -25.43
CA LYS A 22 31.64 8.24 -26.33
C LYS A 22 31.80 6.85 -25.72
N ARG A 23 31.55 5.81 -26.53
CA ARG A 23 31.84 4.41 -26.18
C ARG A 23 33.36 4.21 -26.16
N THR A 24 33.88 3.71 -25.05
CA THR A 24 35.17 3.00 -24.98
C THR A 24 34.92 1.56 -24.53
N PRO A 25 35.61 0.57 -25.13
CA PRO A 25 35.35 -0.84 -24.86
C PRO A 25 36.12 -1.37 -23.64
N SER A 26 35.56 -2.44 -23.09
CA SER A 26 35.97 -3.23 -21.94
C SER A 26 37.40 -3.78 -21.99
N SER A 27 38.17 -3.56 -20.92
CA SER A 27 38.98 -4.60 -20.25
C SER A 27 39.60 -4.05 -18.95
N LEU A 28 39.73 -4.93 -17.95
CA LEU A 28 40.36 -4.72 -16.63
C LEU A 28 39.63 -3.84 -15.58
N SER A 29 38.81 -4.48 -14.75
CA SER A 29 39.09 -4.51 -13.30
C SER A 29 38.30 -5.64 -12.65
N ARG A 30 38.99 -6.37 -11.77
CA ARG A 30 38.58 -7.60 -11.09
C ARG A 30 37.61 -7.32 -9.95
N ASP A 31 36.86 -8.38 -9.63
CA ASP A 31 35.96 -8.60 -8.52
C ASP A 31 36.28 -7.91 -7.18
N THR A 32 35.26 -7.27 -6.60
CA THR A 32 34.87 -7.54 -5.20
C THR A 32 33.35 -7.56 -5.08
N SER A 33 32.87 -8.68 -4.54
CA SER A 33 31.51 -9.14 -4.38
C SER A 33 30.67 -8.27 -3.43
N CYS A 34 29.67 -7.57 -3.97
CA CYS A 34 28.49 -7.11 -3.21
C CYS A 34 27.16 -7.47 -3.91
N ASN A 35 27.23 -8.09 -5.10
CA ASN A 35 26.08 -8.37 -5.97
C ASN A 35 25.50 -9.79 -5.81
N SER A 36 26.12 -10.66 -5.01
CA SER A 36 25.69 -12.06 -4.82
C SER A 36 24.67 -12.22 -3.67
N ALA A 37 24.81 -11.45 -2.58
CA ALA A 37 23.94 -11.53 -1.42
C ALA A 37 22.50 -11.02 -1.71
N MET A 38 22.36 -9.87 -2.40
CA MET A 38 21.06 -9.40 -2.86
C MET A 38 20.41 -10.34 -3.89
N LYS A 39 21.20 -10.97 -4.77
CA LYS A 39 20.65 -11.95 -5.72
C LYS A 39 20.12 -13.20 -5.00
N ASN A 40 20.77 -13.70 -3.95
CA ASN A 40 20.27 -14.88 -3.26
C ASN A 40 19.02 -14.61 -2.39
N PHE A 41 18.89 -13.41 -1.83
CA PHE A 41 17.68 -13.03 -1.07
C PHE A 41 16.45 -12.84 -1.98
N PHE A 42 16.62 -12.25 -3.17
CA PHE A 42 15.51 -11.97 -4.09
C PHE A 42 15.18 -13.12 -5.07
N PHE A 43 16.05 -14.11 -5.26
CA PHE A 43 15.87 -15.18 -6.26
C PHE A 43 15.61 -16.59 -5.70
N SER A 44 15.38 -16.79 -4.39
CA SER A 44 14.90 -18.09 -3.88
C SER A 44 13.44 -18.34 -4.34
N LYS A 45 13.33 -18.97 -5.50
CA LYS A 45 12.18 -18.79 -6.42
C LYS A 45 10.86 -19.45 -6.00
N LYS A 46 10.76 -20.24 -4.93
CA LYS A 46 9.54 -21.09 -4.74
C LYS A 46 9.04 -21.41 -3.31
N SER A 47 9.79 -21.21 -2.23
CA SER A 47 9.41 -21.81 -0.93
C SER A 47 8.55 -20.93 -0.02
N TRP A 48 9.04 -19.76 0.39
CA TRP A 48 8.35 -18.92 1.38
C TRP A 48 7.12 -18.20 0.81
N ARG A 49 7.26 -17.60 -0.37
CA ARG A 49 6.19 -16.83 -1.02
C ARG A 49 4.91 -17.66 -1.23
N LYS A 50 5.04 -18.96 -1.51
CA LYS A 50 3.89 -19.85 -1.70
C LYS A 50 3.28 -20.27 -0.37
N LYS A 51 4.12 -20.63 0.62
CA LYS A 51 3.68 -21.04 1.97
C LYS A 51 2.96 -19.94 2.75
N VAL A 52 3.37 -18.68 2.62
CA VAL A 52 2.71 -17.55 3.30
C VAL A 52 1.51 -17.04 2.52
N LEU A 53 1.57 -16.98 1.18
CA LEU A 53 0.46 -16.43 0.40
C LEU A 53 -0.72 -17.40 0.22
N ASP A 54 -0.49 -18.72 0.23
CA ASP A 54 -1.57 -19.73 0.14
C ASP A 54 -2.30 -19.94 1.47
N LYS A 55 -1.69 -19.54 2.60
CA LYS A 55 -2.34 -19.55 3.94
C LYS A 55 -3.20 -18.32 4.22
N ILE A 56 -3.17 -17.28 3.37
CA ILE A 56 -4.03 -16.11 3.51
C ILE A 56 -5.41 -16.45 2.88
N PRO A 57 -6.48 -16.57 3.69
CA PRO A 57 -7.77 -17.14 3.26
C PRO A 57 -8.49 -16.35 2.16
N PHE A 58 -8.04 -15.12 1.87
CA PHE A 58 -8.68 -14.20 0.94
C PHE A 58 -8.18 -14.26 -0.52
N THR A 59 -7.35 -15.27 -0.86
CA THR A 59 -6.73 -15.38 -2.19
C THR A 59 -7.38 -16.41 -3.13
N LYS A 60 -8.45 -17.10 -2.70
CA LYS A 60 -9.17 -18.06 -3.56
C LYS A 60 -9.77 -17.35 -4.77
N LYS A 61 -9.31 -17.76 -5.96
CA LYS A 61 -9.88 -17.37 -7.25
C LYS A 61 -11.14 -18.19 -7.52
N SER A 62 -12.30 -17.55 -7.50
CA SER A 62 -13.41 -17.94 -8.36
C SER A 62 -13.83 -16.73 -9.18
N VAL A 63 -13.08 -16.48 -10.24
CA VAL A 63 -13.60 -15.70 -11.35
C VAL A 63 -13.93 -16.73 -12.41
N ASP A 64 -15.22 -16.84 -12.76
CA ASP A 64 -15.67 -17.64 -13.90
C ASP A 64 -14.80 -17.26 -15.09
N LYS A 65 -14.01 -18.22 -15.59
CA LYS A 65 -13.18 -17.99 -16.76
C LYS A 65 -14.09 -17.91 -17.98
N VAL A 66 -13.82 -16.96 -18.87
CA VAL A 66 -14.41 -16.93 -20.20
C VAL A 66 -13.99 -18.22 -20.91
N THR A 67 -14.96 -19.00 -21.39
CA THR A 67 -14.72 -20.27 -22.08
C THR A 67 -14.34 -20.01 -23.54
N ASP A 68 -13.57 -20.94 -24.14
CA ASP A 68 -13.25 -20.87 -25.58
C ASP A 68 -14.54 -20.89 -26.44
N GLU A 69 -15.59 -21.55 -25.94
CA GLU A 69 -16.93 -21.56 -26.52
C GLU A 69 -17.54 -20.15 -26.63
N THR A 70 -17.38 -19.31 -25.60
CA THR A 70 -17.86 -17.92 -25.65
C THR A 70 -17.08 -17.08 -26.67
N TYR A 71 -15.78 -17.36 -26.89
CA TYR A 71 -15.00 -16.65 -27.90
C TYR A 71 -15.44 -16.95 -29.34
N GLU A 72 -15.77 -18.22 -29.62
CA GLU A 72 -16.33 -18.63 -30.91
C GLU A 72 -17.72 -18.03 -31.13
N LYS A 73 -18.58 -18.02 -30.09
CA LYS A 73 -19.90 -17.37 -30.16
C LYS A 73 -19.81 -15.88 -30.46
N ILE A 74 -18.84 -15.16 -29.90
CA ILE A 74 -18.59 -13.74 -30.22
C ILE A 74 -18.21 -13.58 -31.69
N TYR A 75 -17.30 -14.43 -32.20
CA TYR A 75 -16.89 -14.36 -33.61
C TYR A 75 -18.09 -14.57 -34.54
N TYR A 76 -18.85 -15.63 -34.29
CA TYR A 76 -20.04 -15.98 -35.07
C TYR A 76 -21.05 -14.83 -35.06
N TRP A 77 -21.41 -14.31 -33.88
CA TRP A 77 -22.35 -13.20 -33.71
C TRP A 77 -21.94 -11.93 -34.47
N ILE A 78 -20.64 -11.61 -34.56
CA ILE A 78 -20.15 -10.49 -35.37
C ILE A 78 -20.19 -10.84 -36.86
N SER A 79 -19.77 -12.04 -37.26
CA SER A 79 -19.66 -12.43 -38.67
C SER A 79 -21.00 -12.45 -39.41
N THR A 80 -22.11 -12.72 -38.72
CA THR A 80 -23.46 -12.76 -39.30
C THR A 80 -24.06 -11.38 -39.59
N SER A 81 -23.39 -10.29 -39.20
CA SER A 81 -23.92 -8.92 -39.36
C SER A 81 -23.51 -8.20 -40.65
N GLY A 82 -22.81 -8.91 -41.56
CA GLY A 82 -22.47 -8.40 -42.90
C GLY A 82 -21.26 -7.45 -42.94
N HIS A 83 -20.42 -7.43 -41.90
CA HIS A 83 -19.13 -6.73 -41.92
C HIS A 83 -18.13 -7.45 -42.84
N SER A 84 -17.21 -6.69 -43.45
CA SER A 84 -16.10 -7.30 -44.20
C SER A 84 -15.26 -8.20 -43.29
N THR A 85 -14.58 -9.19 -43.87
CA THR A 85 -13.73 -10.13 -43.11
C THR A 85 -12.71 -9.40 -42.22
N GLU A 86 -12.11 -8.33 -42.72
CA GLU A 86 -11.13 -7.52 -41.99
C GLU A 86 -11.78 -6.73 -40.84
N ALA A 87 -12.97 -6.15 -41.06
CA ALA A 87 -13.73 -5.48 -40.01
C ALA A 87 -14.18 -6.45 -38.92
N THR A 88 -14.63 -7.65 -39.31
CA THR A 88 -15.03 -8.73 -38.40
C THR A 88 -13.86 -9.16 -37.51
N LYS A 89 -12.67 -9.41 -38.08
CA LYS A 89 -11.45 -9.74 -37.30
C LYS A 89 -11.11 -8.63 -36.30
N LYS A 90 -11.15 -7.37 -36.73
CA LYS A 90 -10.85 -6.22 -35.87
C LYS A 90 -11.86 -6.06 -34.73
N LEU A 91 -13.16 -6.24 -35.01
CA LEU A 91 -14.23 -6.18 -34.01
C LEU A 91 -14.14 -7.37 -33.05
N HIS A 92 -13.91 -8.58 -33.55
CA HIS A 92 -13.67 -9.76 -32.73
C HIS A 92 -12.52 -9.54 -31.76
N GLY A 93 -11.38 -9.03 -32.25
CA GLY A 93 -10.25 -8.68 -31.38
C GLY A 93 -10.61 -7.68 -30.27
N LYS A 94 -11.51 -6.72 -30.53
CA LYS A 94 -12.01 -5.80 -29.50
C LYS A 94 -12.91 -6.51 -28.49
N PHE A 95 -13.96 -7.19 -28.96
CA PHE A 95 -14.98 -7.79 -28.09
C PHE A 95 -14.48 -9.03 -27.34
N LYS A 96 -13.57 -9.81 -27.92
CA LYS A 96 -12.90 -10.95 -27.27
C LYS A 96 -12.16 -10.55 -25.99
N ASN A 97 -11.63 -9.34 -25.94
CA ASN A 97 -10.91 -8.84 -24.78
C ASN A 97 -11.82 -8.34 -23.65
N LEU A 98 -13.14 -8.32 -23.86
CA LEU A 98 -14.09 -7.99 -22.79
C LEU A 98 -14.22 -9.17 -21.82
N PRO A 99 -13.96 -8.98 -20.52
CA PRO A 99 -14.04 -10.02 -19.50
C PRO A 99 -15.50 -10.30 -19.10
N LEU A 100 -16.28 -10.86 -20.02
CA LEU A 100 -17.69 -11.19 -19.84
C LEU A 100 -17.87 -12.68 -19.59
N SER A 101 -18.62 -13.05 -18.54
CA SER A 101 -18.95 -14.47 -18.29
C SER A 101 -20.01 -14.97 -19.26
N ASP A 102 -20.13 -16.29 -19.41
CA ASP A 102 -21.12 -16.92 -20.31
C ASP A 102 -22.55 -16.48 -19.98
N LYS A 103 -22.88 -16.30 -18.69
CA LYS A 103 -24.17 -15.76 -18.23
C LYS A 103 -24.39 -14.33 -18.71
N GLN A 104 -23.37 -13.46 -18.63
CA GLN A 104 -23.45 -12.08 -19.11
C GLN A 104 -23.55 -12.04 -20.63
N PHE A 105 -22.85 -12.93 -21.33
CA PHE A 105 -22.90 -13.01 -22.78
C PHE A 105 -24.28 -13.47 -23.28
N LYS A 106 -24.92 -14.43 -22.60
CA LYS A 106 -26.33 -14.80 -22.88
C LYS A 106 -27.28 -13.59 -22.77
N LEU A 107 -27.11 -12.74 -21.75
CA LEU A 107 -27.92 -11.51 -21.62
C LEU A 107 -27.69 -10.54 -22.79
N ILE A 108 -26.45 -10.45 -23.28
CA ILE A 108 -26.14 -9.63 -24.45
C ILE A 108 -26.85 -10.16 -25.69
N LEU A 109 -26.81 -11.47 -25.93
CA LEU A 109 -27.47 -12.10 -27.07
C LEU A 109 -29.00 -11.98 -27.02
N ASN A 110 -29.60 -12.00 -25.83
CA ASN A 110 -31.05 -11.82 -25.69
C ASN A 110 -31.51 -10.42 -26.14
N GLU A 111 -30.70 -9.39 -25.89
CA GLU A 111 -31.03 -8.01 -26.26
C GLU A 111 -30.51 -7.65 -27.68
N TYR A 112 -29.37 -8.21 -28.06
CA TYR A 112 -28.73 -8.09 -29.36
C TYR A 112 -28.62 -9.46 -30.02
N ASP A 113 -29.75 -9.94 -30.49
CA ASP A 113 -29.90 -11.10 -31.38
C ASP A 113 -28.98 -11.01 -32.60
N HIS A 114 -28.81 -9.80 -33.15
CA HIS A 114 -27.89 -9.52 -34.24
C HIS A 114 -26.88 -8.43 -33.85
N PHE A 115 -25.63 -8.59 -34.28
CA PHE A 115 -24.59 -7.58 -34.04
C PHE A 115 -24.90 -6.29 -34.84
N PRO A 116 -24.57 -5.09 -34.30
CA PRO A 116 -24.86 -3.85 -35.01
C PRO A 116 -24.18 -3.74 -36.39
N LYS A 117 -24.98 -3.42 -37.42
CA LYS A 117 -24.50 -3.25 -38.80
C LYS A 117 -23.59 -2.02 -38.99
N THR A 118 -23.75 -0.98 -38.17
CA THR A 118 -22.96 0.26 -38.31
C THR A 118 -21.80 0.29 -37.33
N GLN A 119 -20.63 0.76 -37.79
CA GLN A 119 -19.44 0.94 -36.96
C GLN A 119 -19.72 1.83 -35.72
N LYS A 120 -20.52 2.89 -35.88
CA LYS A 120 -20.91 3.80 -34.79
C LYS A 120 -21.67 3.07 -33.68
N LYS A 121 -22.62 2.21 -34.04
CA LYS A 121 -23.38 1.41 -33.06
C LYS A 121 -22.55 0.29 -32.44
N ALA A 122 -21.69 -0.35 -33.23
CA ALA A 122 -20.75 -1.34 -32.71
C ALA A 122 -19.78 -0.72 -31.67
N GLU A 123 -19.28 0.50 -31.93
CA GLU A 123 -18.47 1.27 -30.98
C GLU A 123 -19.25 1.65 -29.72
N GLU A 124 -20.48 2.16 -29.87
CA GLU A 124 -21.34 2.50 -28.73
C GLU A 124 -21.60 1.29 -27.82
N LEU A 125 -21.91 0.13 -28.42
CA LEU A 125 -22.08 -1.13 -27.70
C LEU A 125 -20.79 -1.55 -26.99
N PHE A 126 -19.65 -1.52 -27.69
CA PHE A 126 -18.35 -1.87 -27.10
C PHE A 126 -18.03 -1.03 -25.85
N TYR A 127 -18.24 0.28 -25.93
CA TYR A 127 -18.00 1.18 -24.79
C TYR A 127 -18.99 0.97 -23.66
N TYR A 128 -20.25 0.68 -23.97
CA TYR A 128 -21.24 0.38 -22.95
C TYR A 128 -20.91 -0.90 -22.18
N LEU A 129 -20.50 -1.96 -22.89
CA LEU A 129 -20.06 -3.20 -22.27
C LEU A 129 -18.79 -2.99 -21.44
N SER A 130 -17.83 -2.21 -21.95
CA SER A 130 -16.63 -1.81 -21.20
C SER A 130 -16.98 -1.06 -19.92
N TYR A 131 -17.93 -0.12 -19.98
CA TYR A 131 -18.48 0.59 -18.82
C TYR A 131 -19.12 -0.38 -17.82
N ALA A 132 -19.92 -1.34 -18.29
CA ALA A 132 -20.53 -2.36 -17.43
C ALA A 132 -19.47 -3.16 -16.66
N THR A 133 -18.31 -3.46 -17.26
CA THR A 133 -17.23 -4.17 -16.56
C THR A 133 -16.62 -3.39 -15.38
N SER A 134 -16.84 -2.08 -15.29
CA SER A 134 -16.39 -1.24 -14.17
C SER A 134 -17.22 -1.44 -12.89
N PHE A 135 -18.22 -2.32 -12.92
CA PHE A 135 -19.08 -2.63 -11.78
C PHE A 135 -18.93 -4.08 -11.30
N HIS A 136 -19.17 -4.29 -10.00
CA HIS A 136 -19.28 -5.63 -9.41
C HIS A 136 -20.53 -6.35 -9.94
N GLU A 137 -20.54 -7.67 -9.83
CA GLU A 137 -21.47 -8.56 -10.53
C GLU A 137 -22.96 -8.16 -10.42
N LYS A 138 -23.47 -7.90 -9.21
CA LYS A 138 -24.86 -7.49 -9.00
C LYS A 138 -25.23 -6.23 -9.79
N ARG A 139 -24.38 -5.19 -9.73
CA ARG A 139 -24.62 -3.92 -10.43
C ARG A 139 -24.31 -4.02 -11.92
N LYS A 140 -23.34 -4.85 -12.32
CA LYS A 140 -23.05 -5.15 -13.72
C LYS A 140 -24.26 -5.75 -14.42
N LEU A 141 -24.91 -6.74 -13.82
CA LEU A 141 -26.14 -7.34 -14.39
C LEU A 141 -27.26 -6.30 -14.57
N GLN A 142 -27.42 -5.38 -13.62
CA GLN A 142 -28.37 -4.26 -13.73
C GLN A 142 -28.01 -3.24 -14.82
N VAL A 143 -26.72 -3.05 -15.11
CA VAL A 143 -26.28 -2.21 -16.24
C VAL A 143 -26.52 -2.95 -17.54
N LEU A 144 -26.25 -4.25 -17.61
CA LEU A 144 -26.48 -5.07 -18.80
C LEU A 144 -27.97 -5.19 -19.15
N SER A 145 -28.89 -5.17 -18.18
CA SER A 145 -30.33 -5.13 -18.47
C SER A 145 -30.80 -3.85 -19.18
N ASP A 146 -29.97 -2.80 -19.21
CA ASP A 146 -30.26 -1.54 -19.89
C ASP A 146 -29.67 -1.51 -21.32
N LEU A 147 -29.20 -2.65 -21.85
CA LEU A 147 -28.69 -2.78 -23.23
C LEU A 147 -29.71 -2.37 -24.30
N LYS A 148 -31.01 -2.57 -24.05
CA LYS A 148 -32.09 -2.11 -24.92
C LYS A 148 -32.05 -0.61 -25.23
N PHE A 149 -31.58 0.21 -24.29
CA PHE A 149 -31.46 1.66 -24.47
C PHE A 149 -30.29 2.04 -25.39
N VAL A 150 -29.23 1.23 -25.38
CA VAL A 150 -28.11 1.33 -26.33
C VAL A 150 -28.58 0.99 -27.75
N LYS A 151 -29.44 -0.04 -27.88
CA LYS A 151 -29.99 -0.51 -29.16
C LYS A 151 -30.92 0.55 -29.78
N ASN A 152 -31.94 0.94 -29.04
CA ASN A 152 -33.09 1.69 -29.59
C ASN A 152 -32.93 3.21 -29.57
N GLY A 153 -32.02 3.75 -28.76
CA GLY A 153 -31.75 5.19 -28.68
C GLY A 153 -32.89 6.01 -28.06
N ARG A 154 -32.64 6.55 -26.86
CA ARG A 154 -33.25 7.73 -26.20
C ARG A 154 -34.77 7.88 -26.07
N LYS A 155 -35.64 7.05 -26.63
CA LYS A 155 -37.11 7.24 -26.47
C LYS A 155 -37.58 7.08 -25.01
N ASN A 156 -36.95 6.20 -24.23
CA ASN A 156 -37.16 6.05 -22.79
C ASN A 156 -35.82 6.22 -22.05
N LYS A 157 -35.79 7.01 -20.96
CA LYS A 157 -34.55 7.31 -20.22
C LYS A 157 -34.25 6.21 -19.21
N SER A 158 -33.10 5.54 -19.32
CA SER A 158 -32.50 4.80 -18.20
C SER A 158 -31.50 5.69 -17.49
N LYS A 159 -31.62 5.78 -16.16
CA LYS A 159 -30.63 6.48 -15.31
C LYS A 159 -29.21 5.95 -15.55
N ARG A 160 -29.03 4.63 -15.72
CA ARG A 160 -27.69 4.03 -15.91
C ARG A 160 -27.14 4.31 -17.31
N TYR A 161 -28.00 4.34 -18.32
CA TYR A 161 -27.59 4.74 -19.66
C TYR A 161 -27.22 6.23 -19.71
N ASP A 162 -27.96 7.10 -19.02
CA ASP A 162 -27.62 8.51 -18.88
C ASP A 162 -26.30 8.70 -18.12
N ASP A 163 -26.06 7.93 -17.05
CA ASP A 163 -24.79 7.92 -16.32
C ASP A 163 -23.63 7.47 -17.22
N PHE A 164 -23.85 6.47 -18.08
CA PHE A 164 -22.88 6.09 -19.11
C PHE A 164 -22.56 7.26 -20.04
N LEU A 165 -23.58 7.92 -20.61
CA LEU A 165 -23.38 9.05 -21.52
C LEU A 165 -22.60 10.19 -20.85
N LYS A 166 -22.97 10.54 -19.60
CA LYS A 166 -22.24 11.52 -18.79
C LYS A 166 -20.79 11.09 -18.54
N SER A 167 -20.57 9.80 -18.24
CA SER A 167 -19.22 9.27 -18.03
C SER A 167 -18.31 9.44 -19.25
N ARG A 168 -18.89 9.52 -20.46
CA ARG A 168 -18.15 9.71 -21.71
C ARG A 168 -17.79 11.15 -22.02
N ASP A 169 -18.42 12.13 -21.38
CA ASP A 169 -18.14 13.54 -21.65
C ASP A 169 -16.70 13.92 -21.27
N LYS A 170 -16.12 13.26 -20.27
CA LYS A 170 -14.69 13.44 -19.93
C LYS A 170 -13.76 13.02 -21.08
N PHE A 171 -14.13 12.00 -21.86
CA PHE A 171 -13.35 11.54 -23.01
C PHE A 171 -13.47 12.49 -24.20
N LYS A 172 -14.64 13.10 -24.41
CA LYS A 172 -14.80 14.19 -25.39
C LYS A 172 -13.93 15.39 -25.04
N LYS A 173 -13.90 15.79 -23.77
CA LYS A 173 -13.00 16.86 -23.29
C LYS A 173 -11.52 16.51 -23.52
N TYR A 174 -11.14 15.25 -23.33
CA TYR A 174 -9.79 14.77 -23.63
C TYR A 174 -9.47 14.83 -25.13
N GLU A 175 -10.38 14.39 -25.99
CA GLU A 175 -10.25 14.47 -27.45
C GLU A 175 -10.02 15.91 -27.93
N LEU A 176 -10.81 16.87 -27.42
CA LEU A 176 -10.65 18.28 -27.75
C LEU A 176 -9.27 18.83 -27.35
N LYS A 177 -8.76 18.45 -26.17
CA LYS A 177 -7.43 18.85 -25.71
C LYS A 177 -6.31 18.27 -26.58
N GLU A 178 -6.38 16.99 -26.93
CA GLU A 178 -5.38 16.38 -27.82
C GLU A 178 -5.47 16.95 -29.23
N LEU A 179 -6.67 17.26 -29.72
CA LEU A 179 -6.87 17.88 -31.02
C LEU A 179 -6.17 19.24 -31.14
N GLU A 180 -6.30 20.12 -30.14
CA GLU A 180 -5.59 21.41 -30.13
C GLU A 180 -4.07 21.22 -30.02
N LYS A 181 -3.61 20.29 -29.17
CA LYS A 181 -2.20 19.97 -29.03
C LYS A 181 -1.57 19.44 -30.34
N ILE A 182 -2.26 18.56 -31.04
CA ILE A 182 -1.79 17.96 -32.30
C ILE A 182 -1.81 19.00 -33.42
N LYS A 183 -2.84 19.87 -33.49
CA LYS A 183 -2.86 21.01 -34.43
C LYS A 183 -1.64 21.91 -34.24
N LEU A 184 -1.34 22.31 -33.00
CA LEU A 184 -0.19 23.15 -32.69
C LEU A 184 1.12 22.48 -33.14
N LYS A 185 1.27 21.17 -32.88
CA LYS A 185 2.44 20.42 -33.32
C LYS A 185 2.61 20.45 -34.85
N TYR A 186 1.56 20.14 -35.60
CA TYR A 186 1.63 20.13 -37.08
C TYR A 186 1.86 21.52 -37.68
N LYS A 187 1.33 22.58 -37.05
CA LYS A 187 1.60 23.96 -37.46
C LYS A 187 3.06 24.38 -37.27
N LEU A 188 3.76 23.77 -36.32
CA LEU A 188 5.18 24.05 -36.04
C LEU A 188 6.13 23.17 -36.88
N ASP A 189 5.71 21.95 -37.23
CA ASP A 189 6.58 20.94 -37.86
C ASP A 189 6.43 20.81 -39.39
N THR A 190 5.41 21.41 -40.03
CA THR A 190 5.12 21.13 -41.45
C THR A 190 4.46 22.27 -42.24
N ASP A 191 4.81 22.40 -43.53
CA ASP A 191 4.12 23.23 -44.56
C ASP A 191 2.78 22.63 -45.02
N LEU A 192 2.05 21.95 -44.13
CA LEU A 192 0.76 21.36 -44.47
C LEU A 192 -0.33 22.44 -44.47
N SER A 193 -1.25 22.37 -45.44
CA SER A 193 -2.42 23.24 -45.45
C SER A 193 -3.28 23.02 -44.19
N ASP A 194 -3.90 24.09 -43.69
CA ASP A 194 -4.73 24.07 -42.47
C ASP A 194 -5.84 23.00 -42.53
N LEU A 195 -6.43 22.76 -43.70
CA LEU A 195 -7.43 21.72 -43.91
C LEU A 195 -6.86 20.31 -43.70
N LYS A 196 -5.63 20.05 -44.17
CA LYS A 196 -4.96 18.76 -44.00
C LYS A 196 -4.53 18.56 -42.55
N ILE A 197 -4.02 19.62 -41.90
CA ILE A 197 -3.72 19.63 -40.45
C ILE A 197 -4.98 19.29 -39.66
N GLN A 198 -6.12 19.95 -39.95
CA GLN A 198 -7.36 19.72 -39.22
C GLN A 198 -7.87 18.27 -39.37
N ARG A 199 -7.78 17.70 -40.58
CA ARG A 199 -8.19 16.30 -40.83
C ARG A 199 -7.29 15.31 -40.09
N LEU A 200 -5.97 15.49 -40.15
CA LEU A 200 -5.00 14.62 -39.45
C LEU A 200 -5.16 14.73 -37.93
N ALA A 201 -5.25 15.94 -37.39
CA ALA A 201 -5.45 16.17 -35.97
C ALA A 201 -6.75 15.56 -35.45
N LYS A 202 -7.86 15.66 -36.20
CA LYS A 202 -9.12 14.98 -35.85
C LYS A 202 -8.97 13.47 -35.80
N LYS A 203 -8.30 12.88 -36.79
CA LYS A 203 -8.07 11.42 -36.84
C LYS A 203 -7.22 10.94 -35.67
N GLU A 204 -6.11 11.62 -35.39
CA GLU A 204 -5.21 11.24 -34.30
C GLU A 204 -5.82 11.48 -32.91
N ALA A 205 -6.52 12.61 -32.72
CA ALA A 205 -7.23 12.88 -31.47
C ALA A 205 -8.30 11.82 -31.18
N LYS A 206 -9.02 11.37 -32.23
CA LYS A 206 -9.99 10.27 -32.10
C LYS A 206 -9.29 8.98 -31.64
N VAL A 207 -8.15 8.62 -32.24
CA VAL A 207 -7.38 7.42 -31.84
C VAL A 207 -6.86 7.54 -30.40
N ALA A 208 -6.36 8.71 -30.00
CA ALA A 208 -5.90 8.98 -28.64
C ALA A 208 -7.05 8.83 -27.63
N ARG A 209 -8.23 9.39 -27.94
CA ARG A 209 -9.44 9.23 -27.15
C ARG A 209 -9.86 7.78 -27.03
N GLU A 210 -9.90 7.03 -28.13
CA GLU A 210 -10.24 5.59 -28.12
C GLU A 210 -9.30 4.80 -27.20
N SER A 211 -7.99 5.03 -27.33
CA SER A 211 -6.99 4.38 -26.48
C SER A 211 -7.16 4.75 -25.01
N PHE A 212 -7.44 6.01 -24.71
CA PHE A 212 -7.61 6.50 -23.35
C PHE A 212 -8.91 5.99 -22.69
N GLU A 213 -10.02 5.96 -23.44
CA GLU A 213 -11.30 5.42 -22.99
C GLU A 213 -11.20 3.91 -22.70
N ASN A 214 -10.57 3.14 -23.61
CA ASN A 214 -10.33 1.71 -23.41
C ASN A 214 -9.49 1.45 -22.16
N LEU A 215 -8.38 2.18 -22.00
CA LEU A 215 -7.52 2.05 -20.83
C LEU A 215 -8.26 2.43 -19.54
N SER A 216 -9.08 3.50 -19.59
CA SER A 216 -9.88 3.93 -18.45
C SER A 216 -10.82 2.82 -17.99
N TYR A 217 -11.59 2.21 -18.89
CA TYR A 217 -12.47 1.11 -18.51
C TYR A 217 -11.70 -0.13 -18.08
N ALA A 218 -10.59 -0.48 -18.75
CA ALA A 218 -9.77 -1.63 -18.37
C ALA A 218 -9.17 -1.49 -16.96
N CYS A 219 -8.74 -0.28 -16.58
CA CYS A 219 -8.20 0.03 -15.25
C CYS A 219 -9.27 0.07 -14.14
N HIS A 220 -10.51 0.46 -14.48
CA HIS A 220 -11.62 0.51 -13.52
C HIS A 220 -12.44 -0.78 -13.47
N ALA A 221 -12.15 -1.75 -14.37
CA ALA A 221 -12.83 -3.02 -14.44
C ALA A 221 -12.75 -3.78 -13.10
N LYS A 222 -13.90 -4.27 -12.62
CA LYS A 222 -14.02 -5.06 -11.38
C LYS A 222 -13.76 -6.56 -11.59
N VAL A 223 -12.95 -6.84 -12.60
CA VAL A 223 -12.58 -8.17 -13.08
C VAL A 223 -11.15 -8.11 -13.58
N LYS A 224 -10.49 -9.27 -13.64
CA LYS A 224 -9.08 -9.33 -14.04
C LYS A 224 -8.95 -9.13 -15.56
N THR A 225 -8.32 -8.02 -15.95
CA THR A 225 -7.92 -7.73 -17.33
C THR A 225 -6.40 -7.85 -17.49
N ALA A 226 -5.91 -7.89 -18.74
CA ALA A 226 -4.47 -7.85 -19.02
C ALA A 226 -3.84 -6.55 -18.48
N ASP A 227 -4.54 -5.41 -18.65
CA ASP A 227 -4.10 -4.11 -18.15
C ASP A 227 -4.04 -4.07 -16.62
N ASN A 228 -5.06 -4.58 -15.93
CA ASN A 228 -5.05 -4.70 -14.47
C ASN A 228 -3.89 -5.59 -13.99
N ALA A 229 -3.59 -6.68 -14.69
CA ALA A 229 -2.48 -7.56 -14.32
C ALA A 229 -1.11 -6.88 -14.49
N ILE A 230 -0.94 -6.09 -15.56
CA ILE A 230 0.30 -5.31 -15.79
C ILE A 230 0.41 -4.19 -14.75
N ALA A 231 -0.67 -3.45 -14.50
CA ALA A 231 -0.73 -2.38 -13.51
C ALA A 231 -0.45 -2.92 -12.10
N SER A 232 -1.03 -4.07 -11.72
CA SER A 232 -0.77 -4.75 -10.45
C SER A 232 0.72 -5.06 -10.27
N LYS A 233 1.39 -5.61 -11.29
CA LYS A 233 2.83 -5.87 -11.24
C LYS A 233 3.64 -4.57 -11.10
N ARG A 234 3.26 -3.52 -11.82
CA ARG A 234 3.94 -2.20 -11.75
C ARG A 234 3.74 -1.55 -10.39
N PHE A 235 2.55 -1.64 -9.82
CA PHE A 235 2.24 -1.12 -8.50
C PHE A 235 2.97 -1.88 -7.39
N GLN A 236 3.07 -3.21 -7.49
CA GLN A 236 3.91 -4.00 -6.58
C GLN A 236 5.38 -3.60 -6.67
N LYS A 237 5.92 -3.37 -7.88
CA LYS A 237 7.28 -2.84 -8.06
C LYS A 237 7.43 -1.44 -7.47
N PHE A 238 6.43 -0.58 -7.65
CA PHE A 238 6.41 0.74 -7.05
C PHE A 238 6.50 0.66 -5.52
N ALA A 239 5.66 -0.16 -4.89
CA ALA A 239 5.70 -0.38 -3.44
C ALA A 239 7.08 -0.91 -2.99
N LEU A 240 7.64 -1.91 -3.69
CA LEU A 240 8.95 -2.48 -3.37
C LEU A 240 10.13 -1.50 -3.52
N VAL A 241 10.00 -0.43 -4.29
CA VAL A 241 11.06 0.57 -4.47
C VAL A 241 10.86 1.76 -3.54
N VAL A 242 9.64 2.30 -3.51
CA VAL A 242 9.35 3.54 -2.79
C VAL A 242 9.24 3.31 -1.30
N THR A 243 8.69 2.18 -0.86
CA THR A 243 8.54 1.90 0.58
C THR A 243 9.89 1.80 1.29
N PRO A 244 10.89 0.99 0.86
CA PRO A 244 12.18 0.94 1.56
C PRO A 244 12.86 2.30 1.63
N ILE A 245 12.84 3.06 0.53
CA ILE A 245 13.46 4.39 0.47
C ILE A 245 12.77 5.33 1.45
N SER A 246 11.43 5.36 1.44
CA SER A 246 10.65 6.20 2.34
C SER A 246 10.87 5.82 3.80
N THR A 247 10.80 4.53 4.14
CA THR A 247 11.04 4.05 5.49
C THR A 247 12.45 4.41 5.94
N ALA A 248 13.47 4.19 5.10
CA ALA A 248 14.84 4.53 5.45
C ALA A 248 15.06 6.03 5.62
N SER A 249 14.52 6.87 4.72
CA SER A 249 14.61 8.31 4.83
C SER A 249 13.91 8.85 6.08
N MET A 250 12.72 8.32 6.40
CA MET A 250 11.96 8.76 7.56
C MET A 250 12.60 8.28 8.86
N PHE A 251 13.03 7.02 8.92
CA PHE A 251 13.78 6.49 10.05
C PHE A 251 15.05 7.31 10.30
N THR A 252 15.79 7.62 9.23
CA THR A 252 17.02 8.41 9.34
C THR A 252 16.74 9.81 9.83
N PHE A 253 15.68 10.45 9.33
CA PHE A 253 15.32 11.80 9.75
C PHE A 253 14.85 11.86 11.20
N ALA A 254 14.07 10.86 11.63
CA ALA A 254 13.56 10.75 13.00
C ALA A 254 14.66 10.47 14.03
N ASN A 255 15.61 9.59 13.70
CA ASN A 255 16.68 9.17 14.63
C ASN A 255 18.03 9.80 14.25
N ARG A 256 18.00 11.00 13.66
CA ARG A 256 19.23 11.67 13.20
C ARG A 256 20.14 12.08 14.36
N GLU A 257 19.56 12.40 15.52
CA GLU A 257 20.28 12.87 16.70
C GLU A 257 20.99 11.70 17.39
N GLU A 258 20.30 10.55 17.55
CA GLU A 258 20.92 9.28 17.99
C GLU A 258 22.10 8.90 17.08
N LEU A 259 21.92 8.96 15.76
CA LEU A 259 22.98 8.64 14.79
C LEU A 259 24.15 9.64 14.88
N ALA A 260 23.86 10.93 14.96
CA ALA A 260 24.88 11.97 15.04
C ALA A 260 25.69 11.87 16.34
N ASP A 261 25.03 11.62 17.47
CA ASP A 261 25.68 11.42 18.77
C ASP A 261 26.59 10.19 18.75
N ALA A 262 26.09 9.06 18.27
CA ALA A 262 26.86 7.83 18.16
C ALA A 262 28.07 7.99 17.22
N TYR A 263 27.90 8.69 16.09
CA TYR A 263 28.99 8.98 15.16
C TYR A 263 30.05 9.90 15.79
N ASN A 264 29.63 11.00 16.43
CA ASN A 264 30.53 11.97 17.05
C ASN A 264 31.32 11.38 18.23
N LYS A 265 30.73 10.41 18.95
CA LYS A 265 31.36 9.70 20.08
C LYS A 265 32.13 8.45 19.66
N GLU A 266 32.19 8.14 18.36
CA GLU A 266 32.78 6.91 17.82
C GLU A 266 32.20 5.62 18.45
N ASP A 267 30.94 5.67 18.91
CA ASP A 267 30.27 4.56 19.58
C ASP A 267 29.74 3.55 18.55
N GLN A 268 30.59 2.57 18.23
CA GLN A 268 30.29 1.51 17.26
C GLN A 268 29.11 0.63 17.70
N GLU A 269 28.88 0.46 18.99
CA GLU A 269 27.77 -0.37 19.49
C GLU A 269 26.44 0.32 19.24
N ARG A 270 26.34 1.62 19.57
CA ARG A 270 25.16 2.43 19.27
C ARG A 270 24.90 2.55 17.77
N MET A 271 25.94 2.77 16.97
CA MET A 271 25.78 2.81 15.50
C MET A 271 25.25 1.49 14.94
N ASN A 272 25.80 0.35 15.40
CA ASN A 272 25.34 -0.97 14.95
C ASN A 272 23.87 -1.23 15.36
N THR A 273 23.48 -0.84 16.57
CA THR A 273 22.10 -0.93 17.05
C THR A 273 21.17 -0.08 16.20
N TRP A 274 21.57 1.14 15.86
CA TRP A 274 20.81 2.02 14.97
C TRP A 274 20.59 1.39 13.58
N PHE A 275 21.62 0.82 12.96
CA PHE A 275 21.50 0.15 11.66
C PHE A 275 20.63 -1.13 11.73
N LYS A 276 20.68 -1.87 12.85
CA LYS A 276 19.78 -3.02 13.08
C LYS A 276 18.31 -2.58 13.14
N LYS A 277 18.00 -1.52 13.90
CA LYS A 277 16.66 -0.93 13.98
C LYS A 277 16.17 -0.48 12.59
N LEU A 278 17.02 0.24 11.83
CA LEU A 278 16.70 0.66 10.46
C LEU A 278 16.40 -0.53 9.55
N GLY A 279 17.26 -1.55 9.57
CA GLY A 279 17.10 -2.75 8.75
C GLY A 279 15.79 -3.49 9.07
N TYR A 280 15.46 -3.61 10.35
CA TYR A 280 14.21 -4.18 10.83
C TYR A 280 12.99 -3.45 10.27
N GLU A 281 12.92 -2.13 10.46
CA GLU A 281 11.81 -1.30 10.02
C GLU A 281 11.62 -1.36 8.49
N VAL A 282 12.72 -1.31 7.74
CA VAL A 282 12.67 -1.42 6.26
C VAL A 282 12.07 -2.75 5.83
N VAL A 283 12.44 -3.87 6.46
CA VAL A 283 11.92 -5.21 6.11
C VAL A 283 10.44 -5.33 6.47
N LEU A 284 10.07 -4.88 7.68
CA LEU A 284 8.70 -4.91 8.18
C LEU A 284 7.76 -4.10 7.26
N MET A 285 8.10 -2.82 7.05
CA MET A 285 7.28 -1.90 6.26
C MET A 285 7.18 -2.34 4.80
N SER A 286 8.25 -2.90 4.23
CA SER A 286 8.23 -3.47 2.87
C SER A 286 7.29 -4.67 2.77
N THR A 287 7.25 -5.51 3.81
CA THR A 287 6.38 -6.69 3.85
C THR A 287 4.91 -6.29 3.96
N LEU A 288 4.59 -5.35 4.87
CA LEU A 288 3.26 -4.75 5.04
C LEU A 288 2.77 -4.13 3.72
N ASN A 289 3.58 -3.25 3.12
CA ASN A 289 3.21 -2.58 1.87
C ASN A 289 3.08 -3.53 0.69
N MET A 290 3.85 -4.63 0.64
CA MET A 290 3.68 -5.65 -0.41
C MET A 290 2.35 -6.39 -0.28
N ILE A 291 1.93 -6.72 0.94
CA ILE A 291 0.63 -7.36 1.20
C ILE A 291 -0.51 -6.39 0.86
N LEU A 292 -0.41 -5.14 1.34
CA LEU A 292 -1.35 -4.08 1.00
C LEU A 292 -1.42 -3.88 -0.52
N ALA A 293 -0.28 -3.82 -1.22
CA ALA A 293 -0.24 -3.69 -2.68
C ALA A 293 -0.95 -4.84 -3.40
N LYS A 294 -0.88 -6.07 -2.87
CA LYS A 294 -1.59 -7.23 -3.40
C LYS A 294 -3.10 -7.11 -3.21
N ILE A 295 -3.55 -6.71 -2.01
CA ILE A 295 -4.98 -6.48 -1.71
C ILE A 295 -5.55 -5.36 -2.58
N MET A 296 -4.81 -4.25 -2.70
CA MET A 296 -5.24 -3.08 -3.46
C MET A 296 -5.27 -3.31 -4.95
N SER A 297 -4.31 -4.08 -5.48
CA SER A 297 -4.28 -4.43 -6.90
C SER A 297 -5.25 -5.54 -7.30
N GLU A 298 -6.01 -6.09 -6.35
CA GLU A 298 -7.12 -7.00 -6.66
C GLU A 298 -8.28 -6.22 -7.30
N PRO A 299 -8.67 -6.49 -8.56
CA PRO A 299 -9.72 -5.73 -9.23
C PRO A 299 -11.13 -6.10 -8.72
N THR A 300 -11.30 -7.30 -8.18
CA THR A 300 -12.60 -7.89 -7.80
C THR A 300 -13.15 -7.39 -6.46
N GLY A 301 -12.29 -6.95 -5.55
CA GLY A 301 -12.69 -6.45 -4.24
C GLY A 301 -13.35 -5.07 -4.28
N SER A 302 -14.44 -4.90 -3.53
CA SER A 302 -15.02 -3.57 -3.25
C SER A 302 -14.08 -2.75 -2.36
N TYR A 303 -14.29 -1.43 -2.27
CA TYR A 303 -13.49 -0.59 -1.36
C TYR A 303 -13.57 -1.10 0.09
N PHE A 304 -14.78 -1.34 0.59
CA PHE A 304 -14.99 -1.91 1.94
C PHE A 304 -14.29 -3.26 2.12
N SER A 305 -14.39 -4.17 1.13
CA SER A 305 -13.69 -5.45 1.21
C SER A 305 -12.16 -5.28 1.26
N LYS A 306 -11.60 -4.29 0.58
CA LYS A 306 -10.16 -3.99 0.61
C LYS A 306 -9.74 -3.39 1.94
N VAL A 307 -10.51 -2.47 2.50
CA VAL A 307 -10.31 -1.92 3.86
C VAL A 307 -10.34 -3.05 4.88
N TRP A 308 -11.35 -3.92 4.84
CA TRP A 308 -11.46 -5.04 5.77
C TRP A 308 -10.31 -6.04 5.63
N LYS A 309 -10.02 -6.50 4.39
CA LYS A 309 -8.91 -7.44 4.13
C LYS A 309 -7.57 -6.84 4.57
N GLY A 310 -7.36 -5.56 4.33
CA GLY A 310 -6.15 -4.87 4.74
C GLY A 310 -6.06 -4.77 6.27
N ALA A 311 -7.11 -4.32 6.94
CA ALA A 311 -7.13 -4.20 8.41
C ALA A 311 -6.85 -5.56 9.09
N VAL A 312 -7.48 -6.64 8.63
CA VAL A 312 -7.21 -7.99 9.15
C VAL A 312 -5.78 -8.44 8.88
N SER A 313 -5.23 -8.09 7.72
CA SER A 313 -3.84 -8.41 7.38
C SER A 313 -2.86 -7.63 8.24
N ASP A 314 -3.13 -6.34 8.48
CA ASP A 314 -2.32 -5.48 9.33
C ASP A 314 -2.33 -6.00 10.77
N ILE A 315 -3.50 -6.28 11.37
CA ILE A 315 -3.60 -6.85 12.73
C ILE A 315 -2.78 -8.15 12.84
N SER A 316 -2.89 -9.03 11.84
CA SER A 316 -2.14 -10.30 11.83
C SER A 316 -0.62 -10.07 11.75
N LEU A 317 -0.19 -9.08 10.97
CA LEU A 317 1.23 -8.75 10.82
C LEU A 317 1.77 -8.00 12.03
N ILE A 318 1.01 -7.09 12.62
CA ILE A 318 1.32 -6.40 13.87
C ILE A 318 1.53 -7.43 14.99
N LYS A 319 0.70 -8.48 15.05
CA LYS A 319 0.89 -9.56 16.03
C LYS A 319 2.15 -10.40 15.77
N VAL A 320 2.51 -10.62 14.51
CA VAL A 320 3.76 -11.33 14.20
C VAL A 320 4.97 -10.44 14.48
N ASP A 321 4.86 -9.16 14.14
CA ASP A 321 5.83 -8.12 14.42
C ASP A 321 6.08 -7.99 15.92
N SER A 322 5.04 -7.95 16.77
CA SER A 322 5.22 -7.92 18.22
C SER A 322 6.05 -9.08 18.74
N ILE A 323 5.76 -10.31 18.30
CA ILE A 323 6.50 -11.52 18.70
C ILE A 323 7.96 -11.45 18.22
N ILE A 324 8.22 -10.98 17.01
CA ILE A 324 9.58 -10.88 16.47
C ILE A 324 10.33 -9.75 17.19
N TYR A 325 9.68 -8.60 17.36
CA TYR A 325 10.25 -7.43 18.02
C TYR A 325 10.65 -7.76 19.45
N GLU A 326 9.78 -8.44 20.20
CA GLU A 326 10.09 -8.97 21.53
C GLU A 326 11.36 -9.84 21.48
N LYS A 327 11.46 -10.80 20.57
CA LYS A 327 12.64 -11.67 20.47
C LYS A 327 13.94 -10.96 20.05
N VAL A 328 13.84 -9.86 19.32
CA VAL A 328 15.01 -9.18 18.73
C VAL A 328 15.50 -8.05 19.63
N PHE A 329 14.60 -7.38 20.35
CA PHE A 329 14.88 -6.13 21.05
C PHE A 329 14.52 -6.17 22.54
N SER A 330 13.91 -7.23 23.08
CA SER A 330 13.77 -7.35 24.54
C SER A 330 15.16 -7.43 25.19
N ALA A 331 15.32 -6.77 26.34
CA ALA A 331 16.51 -6.95 27.18
C ALA A 331 16.75 -8.45 27.43
N SER A 332 17.98 -8.92 27.26
CA SER A 332 18.28 -10.33 27.50
C SER A 332 18.08 -10.65 29.00
N GLU A 333 17.68 -11.88 29.33
CA GLU A 333 17.59 -12.31 30.74
C GLU A 333 18.90 -12.05 31.49
N ALA A 334 20.05 -12.15 30.81
CA ALA A 334 21.35 -11.83 31.37
C ALA A 334 21.54 -10.34 31.68
N ASP A 335 21.06 -9.43 30.83
CA ASP A 335 21.13 -7.98 31.08
C ASP A 335 20.18 -7.54 32.18
N LEU A 336 18.98 -8.12 32.21
CA LEU A 336 17.98 -7.92 33.26
C LEU A 336 18.51 -8.43 34.61
N GLN A 337 19.10 -9.63 34.62
CA GLN A 337 19.70 -10.20 35.81
C GLN A 337 20.91 -9.37 36.27
N LYS A 338 21.73 -8.87 35.34
CA LYS A 338 22.87 -7.99 35.67
C LYS A 338 22.41 -6.67 36.28
N LYS A 339 21.36 -6.03 35.74
CA LYS A 339 20.77 -4.82 36.34
C LYS A 339 20.12 -5.11 37.70
N PHE A 340 19.45 -6.25 37.84
CA PHE A 340 18.89 -6.70 39.12
C PHE A 340 19.99 -6.93 40.17
N ASP A 341 21.07 -7.60 39.80
CA ASP A 341 22.22 -7.84 40.67
C ASP A 341 22.91 -6.53 41.05
N ASN A 342 23.03 -5.59 40.11
CA ASN A 342 23.53 -4.24 40.39
C ASN A 342 22.64 -3.51 41.38
N LEU A 343 21.31 -3.56 41.24
CA LEU A 343 20.37 -2.95 42.16
C LEU A 343 20.49 -3.55 43.56
N LYS A 344 20.51 -4.88 43.66
CA LYS A 344 20.65 -5.62 44.93
C LYS A 344 21.95 -5.28 45.67
N ASN A 345 23.05 -5.19 44.91
CA ASN A 345 24.38 -4.98 45.45
C ASN A 345 24.71 -3.50 45.69
N ASN A 346 23.87 -2.57 45.21
CA ASN A 346 24.10 -1.14 45.39
C ASN A 346 23.86 -0.72 46.87
N PRO A 347 24.76 0.08 47.48
CA PRO A 347 24.51 0.69 48.80
C PRO A 347 23.27 1.61 48.82
N GLU A 348 22.86 2.17 47.69
CA GLU A 348 21.68 3.04 47.55
C GLU A 348 20.42 2.30 47.05
N TYR A 349 20.34 0.96 47.17
CA TYR A 349 19.24 0.18 46.59
C TYR A 349 17.84 0.67 47.00
N LYS A 350 17.67 1.18 48.23
CA LYS A 350 16.39 1.74 48.70
C LYS A 350 15.94 2.96 47.89
N LYS A 351 16.89 3.82 47.51
CA LYS A 351 16.61 4.98 46.66
C LYS A 351 16.23 4.54 45.24
N MET A 352 16.94 3.55 44.70
CA MET A 352 16.61 2.95 43.40
C MET A 352 15.24 2.26 43.40
N LEU A 353 14.85 1.60 44.50
CA LEU A 353 13.51 0.99 44.65
C LEU A 353 12.41 2.06 44.73
N VAL A 354 12.66 3.20 45.37
CA VAL A 354 11.74 4.35 45.37
C VAL A 354 11.59 4.93 43.97
N GLU A 355 12.68 5.12 43.23
CA GLU A 355 12.63 5.59 41.83
C GLU A 355 11.87 4.61 40.93
N LEU A 356 12.05 3.30 41.11
CA LEU A 356 11.31 2.26 40.39
C LEU A 356 9.83 2.23 40.77
N ASP A 357 9.49 2.39 42.05
CA ASP A 357 8.11 2.43 42.54
C ASP A 357 7.37 3.67 42.01
N GLU A 358 8.02 4.83 41.99
CA GLU A 358 7.49 6.05 41.40
C GLU A 358 7.26 5.90 39.88
N MET A 359 8.15 5.21 39.16
CA MET A 359 7.95 4.90 37.75
C MET A 359 6.78 3.93 37.51
N LEU A 360 6.56 2.95 38.40
CA LEU A 360 5.40 2.05 38.32
C LEU A 360 4.08 2.74 38.66
N ASN A 361 4.12 3.71 39.58
CA ASN A 361 2.95 4.40 40.11
C ASN A 361 2.60 5.69 39.37
N LYS A 362 3.45 6.18 38.45
CA LYS A 362 3.07 7.18 37.44
C LYS A 362 1.95 6.58 36.58
N GLY A 363 0.72 6.89 36.97
CA GLY A 363 -0.51 6.38 36.39
C GLY A 363 -0.57 6.68 34.91
N ASN A 364 -0.26 5.67 34.11
CA ASN A 364 -0.22 5.81 32.67
C ASN A 364 -1.61 5.48 32.11
N ALA A 365 -2.27 6.44 31.48
CA ALA A 365 -3.47 6.23 30.66
C ALA A 365 -3.30 5.05 29.67
N TYR A 366 -2.05 4.76 29.30
CA TYR A 366 -1.62 3.58 28.58
C TYR A 366 -1.98 2.23 29.23
N GLN A 367 -1.88 2.07 30.56
CA GLN A 367 -2.29 0.83 31.25
C GLN A 367 -3.82 0.67 31.28
N GLU A 368 -4.55 1.76 31.58
CA GLU A 368 -6.02 1.74 31.55
C GLU A 368 -6.59 1.48 30.15
N PHE A 369 -5.95 2.04 29.11
CA PHE A 369 -6.31 1.80 27.72
C PHE A 369 -5.95 0.37 27.27
N LYS A 370 -4.77 -0.13 27.66
CA LYS A 370 -4.32 -1.52 27.41
C LYS A 370 -5.33 -2.52 27.96
N ASP A 371 -5.77 -2.34 29.20
CA ASP A 371 -6.74 -3.24 29.84
C ASP A 371 -8.12 -3.16 29.17
N ASN A 372 -8.61 -1.97 28.84
CA ASN A 372 -9.90 -1.81 28.14
C ASN A 372 -9.88 -2.37 26.71
N MET A 373 -8.78 -2.19 25.98
CA MET A 373 -8.64 -2.67 24.62
C MET A 373 -8.42 -4.18 24.56
N PHE A 374 -7.60 -4.76 25.45
CA PHE A 374 -7.46 -6.23 25.57
C PHE A 374 -8.82 -6.88 25.83
N ASN A 375 -9.59 -6.33 26.77
CA ASN A 375 -10.93 -6.83 27.10
C ASN A 375 -11.91 -6.68 25.92
N THR A 376 -11.81 -5.60 25.15
CA THR A 376 -12.63 -5.38 23.95
C THR A 376 -12.24 -6.30 22.78
N VAL A 377 -10.96 -6.50 22.52
CA VAL A 377 -10.48 -7.40 21.46
C VAL A 377 -10.77 -8.87 21.81
N LYS A 378 -10.61 -9.25 23.08
CA LYS A 378 -10.92 -10.60 23.60
C LYS A 378 -12.42 -10.90 23.50
N SER A 379 -13.28 -9.91 23.77
CA SER A 379 -14.74 -10.05 23.61
C SER A 379 -15.21 -10.10 22.15
N VAL A 380 -14.59 -9.32 21.25
CA VAL A 380 -14.96 -9.30 19.82
C VAL A 380 -14.49 -10.54 19.06
N LEU A 381 -13.37 -11.15 19.47
CA LEU A 381 -12.77 -12.28 18.74
C LEU A 381 -13.21 -13.68 19.18
N SER A 382 -14.04 -13.83 20.22
CA SER A 382 -14.64 -15.13 20.63
C SER A 382 -13.66 -16.32 20.58
N PHE A 383 -12.45 -16.14 21.11
CA PHE A 383 -11.59 -17.28 21.44
C PHE A 383 -11.95 -17.69 22.87
N GLY A 384 -12.16 -19.00 23.05
CA GLY A 384 -12.78 -19.59 24.23
C GLY A 384 -12.27 -19.06 25.58
N LYS A 385 -13.17 -19.11 26.56
CA LYS A 385 -12.86 -18.96 27.98
C LYS A 385 -11.68 -19.88 28.32
N ASN A 386 -10.48 -19.33 28.35
CA ASN A 386 -9.41 -19.90 29.14
C ASN A 386 -9.52 -19.23 30.51
N GLU A 387 -9.92 -20.05 31.47
CA GLU A 387 -9.81 -19.80 32.90
C GLU A 387 -8.37 -19.45 33.25
N GLY A 388 -8.20 -18.46 34.14
CA GLY A 388 -6.94 -18.24 34.86
C GLY A 388 -5.97 -17.21 34.27
N GLU A 389 -6.43 -15.99 33.97
CA GLU A 389 -5.52 -14.83 34.02
C GLU A 389 -5.68 -14.18 35.39
N ALA A 390 -4.65 -14.34 36.23
CA ALA A 390 -4.57 -13.68 37.52
C ALA A 390 -4.66 -12.16 37.31
N LYS A 391 -5.70 -11.54 37.86
CA LYS A 391 -5.69 -10.11 38.11
C LYS A 391 -4.49 -9.82 39.02
N ILE A 392 -3.46 -9.18 38.50
CA ILE A 392 -2.44 -8.56 39.35
C ILE A 392 -3.07 -7.27 39.86
N ASP A 393 -3.90 -7.38 40.89
CA ASP A 393 -4.61 -6.27 41.55
C ASP A 393 -3.96 -5.90 42.89
N THR A 394 -2.66 -6.12 43.01
CA THR A 394 -1.88 -5.64 44.14
C THR A 394 -0.83 -4.69 43.61
N LYS A 395 -1.03 -3.39 43.86
CA LYS A 395 0.05 -2.40 43.84
C LYS A 395 1.10 -2.86 44.83
N ILE A 396 2.10 -3.58 44.33
CA ILE A 396 3.24 -4.02 45.12
C ILE A 396 4.10 -2.76 45.35
N ASP A 397 4.14 -2.30 46.60
CA ASP A 397 4.97 -1.18 47.03
C ASP A 397 6.43 -1.65 47.13
N LEU A 398 7.22 -1.35 46.10
CA LEU A 398 8.60 -1.82 45.99
C LEU A 398 9.51 -1.25 47.08
N THR A 399 9.09 -0.16 47.75
CA THR A 399 9.90 0.54 48.75
C THR A 399 10.01 -0.21 50.08
N LYS A 400 9.15 -1.22 50.29
CA LYS A 400 9.05 -1.98 51.54
C LYS A 400 9.94 -3.20 51.61
N PHE A 401 10.53 -3.64 50.49
CA PHE A 401 11.30 -4.88 50.46
C PHE A 401 12.73 -4.71 51.00
N SER A 402 13.12 -5.63 51.87
CA SER A 402 14.50 -5.85 52.30
C SER A 402 15.32 -6.56 51.20
N LYS A 403 16.65 -6.56 51.31
CA LYS A 403 17.54 -7.17 50.29
C LYS A 403 17.31 -8.68 50.12
N GLU A 404 16.92 -9.34 51.19
CA GLU A 404 16.64 -10.77 51.25
C GLU A 404 15.31 -11.10 50.56
N GLU A 405 14.31 -10.22 50.67
CA GLU A 405 12.99 -10.36 50.04
C GLU A 405 13.01 -10.08 48.53
N LEU A 406 14.06 -9.43 48.01
CA LEU A 406 14.23 -9.23 46.56
C LEU A 406 14.39 -10.55 45.80
N GLU A 407 14.83 -11.64 46.46
CA GLU A 407 14.96 -12.97 45.86
C GLU A 407 13.67 -13.79 45.87
N ASP A 408 12.60 -13.31 46.52
CA ASP A 408 11.29 -13.93 46.40
C ASP A 408 10.87 -13.93 44.92
N PRO A 409 10.46 -15.07 44.33
CA PRO A 409 10.10 -15.15 42.92
C PRO A 409 9.08 -14.10 42.45
N GLN A 410 8.11 -13.72 43.29
CA GLN A 410 7.09 -12.74 42.93
C GLN A 410 7.62 -11.30 43.01
N VAL A 411 8.46 -11.01 44.00
CA VAL A 411 9.09 -9.70 44.19
C VAL A 411 10.16 -9.48 43.13
N LYS A 412 10.96 -10.51 42.84
CA LYS A 412 11.95 -10.52 41.77
C LYS A 412 11.32 -10.26 40.40
N ASP A 413 10.21 -10.91 40.08
CA ASP A 413 9.47 -10.65 38.84
C ASP A 413 8.93 -9.21 38.77
N ALA A 414 8.39 -8.67 39.87
CA ALA A 414 7.95 -7.28 39.94
C ALA A 414 9.11 -6.28 39.75
N ILE A 415 10.28 -6.55 40.34
CA ILE A 415 11.48 -5.71 40.20
C ILE A 415 12.05 -5.82 38.78
N LEU A 416 12.13 -7.01 38.19
CA LEU A 416 12.58 -7.20 36.80
C LEU A 416 11.65 -6.48 35.82
N LYS A 417 10.34 -6.48 36.07
CA LYS A 417 9.36 -5.68 35.33
C LYS A 417 9.63 -4.18 35.48
N ALA A 418 9.89 -3.70 36.69
CA ALA A 418 10.22 -2.30 36.94
C ALA A 418 11.54 -1.89 36.27
N ILE A 419 12.57 -2.72 36.34
CA ILE A 419 13.86 -2.52 35.66
C ILE A 419 13.66 -2.47 34.14
N THR A 420 12.78 -3.31 33.58
CA THR A 420 12.45 -3.27 32.15
C THR A 420 11.80 -1.93 31.75
N ILE A 421 10.95 -1.38 32.62
CA ILE A 421 10.31 -0.06 32.43
C ILE A 421 11.34 1.07 32.58
N GLN A 422 12.24 0.97 33.55
CA GLN A 422 13.33 1.94 33.72
C GLN A 422 14.28 1.94 32.51
N MET A 423 14.69 0.76 32.03
CA MET A 423 15.47 0.63 30.79
C MET A 423 14.75 1.24 29.59
N TYR A 424 13.42 1.15 29.57
CA TYR A 424 12.60 1.76 28.54
C TYR A 424 12.59 3.29 28.62
N GLU A 425 12.45 3.88 29.81
CA GLU A 425 12.51 5.35 29.97
C GLU A 425 13.93 5.90 29.73
N GLU A 426 14.97 5.17 30.12
CA GLU A 426 16.37 5.53 29.84
C GLU A 426 16.68 5.53 28.33
N ASP A 427 16.13 4.56 27.59
CA ASP A 427 16.31 4.46 26.13
C ASP A 427 15.56 5.55 25.35
N LYS A 428 14.53 6.20 25.92
CA LYS A 428 13.80 7.30 25.27
C LYS A 428 14.59 8.61 25.15
N GLY A 429 15.72 8.74 25.86
CA GLY A 429 16.51 9.98 25.92
C GLY A 429 15.81 11.12 26.69
N PRO A 430 16.44 12.29 26.82
CA PRO A 430 15.89 13.40 27.61
C PRO A 430 14.57 13.93 27.04
N GLU A 431 13.64 14.26 27.93
CA GLU A 431 12.35 14.88 27.62
C GLU A 431 12.51 16.06 26.65
N GLY A 432 11.94 15.96 25.44
CA GLY A 432 11.87 17.09 24.50
C GLY A 432 12.15 16.75 23.04
N ASP A 433 12.81 15.63 22.73
CA ASP A 433 12.99 15.22 21.33
C ASP A 433 11.81 14.37 20.84
N ALA A 434 10.79 15.08 20.38
CA ALA A 434 9.61 14.51 19.77
C ALA A 434 9.89 13.65 18.52
N LEU A 435 11.07 13.79 17.91
CA LEU A 435 11.48 12.96 16.78
C LEU A 435 12.17 11.66 17.23
N ALA A 436 12.93 11.65 18.32
CA ALA A 436 13.45 10.42 18.90
C ALA A 436 12.32 9.48 19.35
N SER A 437 11.26 10.02 19.95
CA SER A 437 10.07 9.26 20.38
C SER A 437 9.18 8.74 19.23
N LEU A 438 9.48 9.05 17.95
CA LEU A 438 8.73 8.55 16.78
C LEU A 438 8.88 7.04 16.53
N ILE A 439 9.88 6.34 17.10
CA ILE A 439 10.15 4.93 16.75
C ILE A 439 10.21 3.99 17.97
N HIS A 440 10.27 4.51 19.19
CA HIS A 440 10.29 3.67 20.39
C HIS A 440 8.91 3.10 20.72
N THR A 441 8.61 1.92 20.19
CA THR A 441 7.37 1.18 20.46
C THR A 441 7.51 0.23 21.68
N GLY A 442 8.06 0.73 22.79
CA GLY A 442 8.33 -0.12 23.96
C GLY A 442 9.52 -1.07 23.80
N ASN A 443 9.88 -1.72 24.91
CA ASN A 443 10.82 -2.85 24.95
C ASN A 443 10.11 -4.21 24.91
N LYS A 444 8.77 -4.22 24.83
CA LYS A 444 7.94 -5.42 24.73
C LYS A 444 7.13 -5.40 23.44
N GLY A 445 6.92 -6.59 22.87
CA GLY A 445 6.11 -6.74 21.66
C GLY A 445 4.68 -6.20 21.84
N GLU A 446 4.12 -6.32 23.04
CA GLU A 446 2.77 -5.84 23.35
C GLU A 446 2.62 -4.34 23.12
N ASP A 447 3.58 -3.53 23.53
CA ASP A 447 3.51 -2.06 23.39
C ASP A 447 3.47 -1.65 21.92
N ARG A 448 4.25 -2.35 21.10
CA ARG A 448 4.22 -2.23 19.64
C ARG A 448 2.89 -2.67 19.04
N MET A 449 2.31 -3.74 19.56
CA MET A 449 0.99 -4.20 19.12
C MET A 449 -0.11 -3.17 19.43
N PHE A 450 -0.13 -2.61 20.63
CA PHE A 450 -1.13 -1.63 21.04
C PHE A 450 -1.04 -0.33 20.25
N PHE A 451 0.17 0.18 20.10
CA PHE A 451 0.42 1.37 19.30
C PHE A 451 -0.17 1.23 17.89
N PHE A 452 0.17 0.15 17.19
CA PHE A 452 -0.35 -0.05 15.84
C PHE A 452 -1.85 -0.36 15.83
N MET A 453 -2.43 -0.99 16.85
CA MET A 453 -3.88 -1.27 16.87
C MET A 453 -4.75 -0.03 17.13
N GLU A 454 -4.27 0.97 17.89
CA GLU A 454 -5.01 2.21 18.15
C GLU A 454 -4.98 3.15 16.94
N VAL A 455 -3.79 3.27 16.35
CA VAL A 455 -3.51 4.15 15.22
C VAL A 455 -4.08 3.54 13.94
N ALA A 456 -3.84 2.25 13.66
CA ALA A 456 -4.12 1.64 12.35
C ALA A 456 -5.54 1.81 11.79
N PRO A 457 -6.66 1.68 12.52
CA PRO A 457 -7.99 1.70 11.92
C PRO A 457 -8.31 2.97 11.13
N ILE A 458 -7.92 4.15 11.65
CA ILE A 458 -8.15 5.45 11.02
C ILE A 458 -7.28 5.57 9.75
N TYR A 459 -5.99 5.28 9.86
CA TYR A 459 -5.07 5.41 8.72
C TYR A 459 -5.26 4.32 7.69
N HIS A 460 -5.74 3.15 8.06
CA HIS A 460 -5.95 2.04 7.14
C HIS A 460 -6.89 2.45 6.02
N THR A 461 -8.01 3.09 6.38
CA THR A 461 -9.01 3.59 5.42
C THR A 461 -8.41 4.62 4.45
N ILE A 462 -7.57 5.54 4.95
CA ILE A 462 -6.91 6.55 4.11
C ILE A 462 -5.82 5.92 3.25
N ASN A 463 -5.01 5.02 3.80
CA ASN A 463 -3.99 4.23 3.10
C ASN A 463 -4.60 3.44 1.93
N VAL A 464 -5.78 2.86 2.10
CA VAL A 464 -6.55 2.22 1.01
C VAL A 464 -6.87 3.22 -0.09
N GLY A 465 -7.34 4.41 0.27
CA GLY A 465 -7.67 5.49 -0.67
C GLY A 465 -6.45 5.96 -1.48
N VAL A 466 -5.35 6.26 -0.78
CA VAL A 466 -4.08 6.69 -1.40
C VAL A 466 -3.50 5.59 -2.29
N ALA A 467 -3.49 4.34 -1.82
CA ALA A 467 -3.02 3.20 -2.60
C ALA A 467 -3.87 3.00 -3.87
N ALA A 468 -5.20 3.19 -3.79
CA ALA A 468 -6.07 3.15 -4.95
C ALA A 468 -5.75 4.28 -5.96
N LEU A 469 -5.47 5.49 -5.48
CA LEU A 469 -5.06 6.62 -6.33
C LEU A 469 -3.71 6.36 -7.02
N ILE A 470 -2.74 5.81 -6.30
CA ILE A 470 -1.44 5.42 -6.85
C ILE A 470 -1.62 4.31 -7.90
N TYR A 471 -2.37 3.27 -7.58
CA TYR A 471 -2.66 2.17 -8.51
C TYR A 471 -3.31 2.69 -9.79
N ASN A 472 -4.34 3.55 -9.67
CA ASN A 472 -5.02 4.15 -10.82
C ASN A 472 -4.07 5.02 -11.64
N THR A 473 -3.20 5.80 -11.00
CA THR A 473 -2.17 6.62 -11.67
C THR A 473 -1.22 5.74 -12.49
N ILE A 474 -0.73 4.64 -11.91
CA ILE A 474 0.15 3.68 -12.58
C ILE A 474 -0.57 2.95 -13.72
N CYS A 475 -1.84 2.59 -13.53
CA CYS A 475 -2.64 1.90 -14.54
C CYS A 475 -2.93 2.79 -15.75
N MET A 476 -3.46 3.99 -15.50
CA MET A 476 -3.74 5.00 -16.54
C MET A 476 -2.46 5.50 -17.23
N GLY A 477 -1.32 5.38 -16.54
CA GLY A 477 0.01 5.69 -17.04
C GLY A 477 0.64 4.67 -17.97
N LYS A 478 -0.12 3.70 -18.50
CA LYS A 478 0.41 2.58 -19.31
C LYS A 478 1.38 3.02 -20.40
N ASN A 479 1.02 4.10 -21.11
CA ASN A 479 1.74 4.63 -22.28
C ASN A 479 2.93 5.54 -21.90
N ASN A 480 3.03 6.01 -20.65
CA ASN A 480 4.18 6.74 -20.14
C ASN A 480 4.49 6.32 -18.69
N PRO A 481 5.11 5.13 -18.50
CA PRO A 481 5.32 4.56 -17.18
C PRO A 481 6.21 5.43 -16.27
N ALA A 482 7.19 6.12 -16.84
CA ALA A 482 8.11 6.97 -16.07
C ALA A 482 7.40 8.21 -15.49
N LYS A 483 6.53 8.86 -16.26
CA LYS A 483 5.71 9.97 -15.75
C LYS A 483 4.72 9.48 -14.70
N ALA A 484 4.10 8.32 -14.94
CA ALA A 484 3.16 7.71 -14.01
C ALA A 484 3.81 7.35 -12.67
N PHE A 485 5.03 6.79 -12.71
CA PHE A 485 5.81 6.49 -11.53
C PHE A 485 6.15 7.77 -10.74
N ARG A 486 6.59 8.84 -11.42
CA ARG A 486 6.85 10.14 -10.77
C ARG A 486 5.60 10.71 -10.10
N HIS A 487 4.46 10.69 -10.78
CA HIS A 487 3.19 11.16 -10.21
C HIS A 487 2.76 10.30 -9.01
N ALA A 488 2.88 8.98 -9.12
CA ALA A 488 2.63 8.05 -8.02
C ALA A 488 3.54 8.33 -6.82
N ALA A 489 4.83 8.60 -7.05
CA ALA A 489 5.80 8.94 -6.02
C ALA A 489 5.45 10.28 -5.34
N MET A 490 4.99 11.29 -6.10
CA MET A 490 4.53 12.55 -5.51
C MET A 490 3.26 12.38 -4.66
N ILE A 491 2.29 11.57 -5.11
CA ILE A 491 1.09 11.24 -4.32
C ILE A 491 1.52 10.57 -3.01
N TYR A 492 2.42 9.58 -3.10
CA TYR A 492 2.93 8.87 -1.94
C TYR A 492 3.72 9.78 -0.98
N ALA A 493 4.58 10.66 -1.51
CA ALA A 493 5.37 11.58 -0.71
C ALA A 493 4.48 12.61 0.01
N ALA A 494 3.48 13.17 -0.68
CA ALA A 494 2.52 14.09 -0.07
C ALA A 494 1.69 13.41 1.03
N TRP A 495 1.25 12.16 0.78
CA TRP A 495 0.59 11.37 1.81
C TRP A 495 1.51 11.08 2.99
N SER A 496 2.71 10.59 2.75
CA SER A 496 3.68 10.23 3.80
C SER A 496 4.04 11.43 4.66
N PHE A 497 4.20 12.62 4.05
CA PHE A 497 4.43 13.86 4.77
C PHE A 497 3.24 14.24 5.67
N GLY A 498 2.01 14.17 5.15
CA GLY A 498 0.80 14.47 5.94
C GLY A 498 0.53 13.44 7.03
N TYR A 499 0.74 12.15 6.73
CA TYR A 499 0.66 11.04 7.68
C TYR A 499 1.62 11.27 8.84
N ASN A 500 2.88 11.59 8.56
CA ASN A 500 3.89 11.80 9.59
C ASN A 500 3.61 13.03 10.46
N LEU A 501 3.11 14.13 9.89
CA LEU A 501 2.74 15.33 10.68
C LEU A 501 1.63 15.04 11.70
N PHE A 502 0.63 14.25 11.30
CA PHE A 502 -0.50 13.93 12.16
C PHE A 502 -0.15 12.80 13.14
N GLU A 503 0.55 11.76 12.69
CA GLU A 503 1.05 10.69 13.54
C GLU A 503 1.99 11.24 14.62
N PHE A 504 2.87 12.19 14.28
CA PHE A 504 3.72 12.90 15.24
C PHE A 504 2.92 13.60 16.34
N SER A 505 1.88 14.36 15.96
CA SER A 505 1.01 15.04 16.93
C SER A 505 0.22 14.06 17.81
N SER A 506 -0.25 12.94 17.24
CA SER A 506 -0.97 11.91 17.99
C SER A 506 -0.05 11.17 18.96
N ARG A 507 1.19 10.88 18.55
CA ARG A 507 2.21 10.24 19.39
C ARG A 507 2.68 11.13 20.53
N GLN A 508 2.92 12.42 20.28
CA GLN A 508 3.24 13.37 21.35
C GLN A 508 2.12 13.45 22.39
N HIS A 509 0.86 13.38 21.97
CA HIS A 509 -0.28 13.39 22.88
C HIS A 509 -0.38 12.11 23.72
N GLN A 510 -0.05 10.96 23.14
CA GLN A 510 -0.07 9.66 23.82
C GLN A 510 1.13 9.43 24.76
N ILE A 511 2.27 10.07 24.51
CA ILE A 511 3.50 9.94 25.32
C ILE A 511 3.57 11.02 26.42
N GLY A 512 2.88 12.16 26.24
CA GLY A 512 2.90 13.32 27.15
C GLY A 512 1.79 13.38 28.20
N GLN A 513 1.12 12.26 28.48
CA GLN A 513 0.14 12.06 29.55
C GLN A 513 0.45 10.75 30.27
#